data_AF-A0A8S0Y0C7-F1
#
_entry.id   AF-A0A8S0Y0C7-F1
#
_cell.length_a   1.000
_cell.length_b   1.000
_cell.length_c   1.000
_cell.angle_alpha   90.00
_cell.angle_beta   90.00
_cell.angle_gamma   90.00
#
_symmetry.space_group_name_H-M   'P 1'
#
loop_
_entity.id
_entity.type
_entity.pdbx_description
1 polymer ?
#
loop_
_entity_poly.entity_id
_entity_poly.type
_entity_poly.pdbx_seq_one_letter_code
_entity_poly.pdbx_strand_id
1 'polypeptide(L)'
;MASIDDLPVELLSRVFRFLYIENRTDAFQLSYYDEPEESGDEDDIGQTRWAALFPHCAVARTCRLWRRILAVTPNYWDRVIFDLCDDPTPWLDSFGWSKELPLQVAVFNSSPDARCPNINPELQKEFAELELSRMHTLMVSLTPHIERCTLIYFFRPLSLLQLSFSNTARLIFTNSSVMGPAIQLATPSTTVRGKCVNFISAALLHDSDRLLCRFAPDAMIFKSCDIPPFDDAFFSSKVILENIPASTDLRGILHTWFGTDLIVRSSPCFNDALLVWLSEDRSRARFLTILDIENCDSITIKALQKLIRRKRKSVNSYSSDNSEEEDVAVYPHGIYMLSVCGDDFSLTEKELRWFESHVEDVMFAKSDGTPFEPSCSFFQLTVNQDR
;
A
#
# COMPACT_ATOMS: atom_id res chain seq x y z
N MET A 1 2.95 34.46 -42.28
CA MET A 1 2.61 34.00 -40.92
C MET A 1 3.82 33.26 -40.41
N ALA A 2 4.32 33.58 -39.22
CA ALA A 2 5.41 32.83 -38.62
C ALA A 2 4.84 31.58 -37.94
N SER A 3 5.33 30.39 -38.26
CA SER A 3 5.02 29.17 -37.53
C SER A 3 6.06 28.92 -36.45
N ILE A 4 5.66 28.30 -35.34
CA ILE A 4 6.60 27.85 -34.30
C ILE A 4 7.54 26.75 -34.84
N ASP A 5 7.11 26.02 -35.87
CA ASP A 5 7.91 25.00 -36.55
C ASP A 5 9.05 25.60 -37.37
N ASP A 6 9.02 26.91 -37.66
CA ASP A 6 10.08 27.62 -38.38
C ASP A 6 11.22 28.07 -37.44
N LEU A 7 11.07 27.88 -36.13
CA LEU A 7 12.12 28.22 -35.16
C LEU A 7 13.29 27.23 -35.25
N PRO A 8 14.55 27.73 -35.22
CA PRO A 8 15.73 26.89 -35.08
C PRO A 8 15.63 25.97 -33.85
N VAL A 9 16.13 24.73 -33.98
CA VAL A 9 16.12 23.70 -32.92
C VAL A 9 16.79 24.19 -31.64
N GLU A 10 17.78 25.08 -31.76
CA GLU A 10 18.48 25.68 -30.62
C GLU A 10 17.57 26.58 -29.79
N LEU A 11 16.65 27.32 -30.43
CA LEU A 11 15.67 28.16 -29.73
C LEU A 11 14.62 27.28 -29.05
N LEU A 12 14.09 26.27 -29.74
CA LEU A 12 13.16 25.30 -29.15
C LEU A 12 13.79 24.59 -27.94
N SER A 13 15.05 24.19 -28.04
CA SER A 13 15.79 23.54 -26.93
C SER A 13 15.94 24.47 -25.72
N ARG A 14 16.11 25.78 -25.93
CA ARG A 14 16.14 26.76 -24.83
C ARG A 14 14.77 26.92 -24.16
N VAL A 15 13.69 26.94 -24.95
CA VAL A 15 12.31 26.97 -24.42
C VAL A 15 12.05 25.72 -23.58
N PHE A 16 12.39 24.54 -24.08
CA PHE A 16 12.21 23.29 -23.33
C PHE A 16 13.02 23.25 -22.06
N ARG A 17 14.25 23.78 -22.07
CA ARG A 17 15.06 23.89 -20.86
C ARG A 17 14.39 24.78 -19.81
N PHE A 18 13.83 25.91 -20.23
CA PHE A 18 13.10 26.80 -19.33
C PHE A 18 11.88 26.10 -18.73
N LEU A 19 11.04 25.48 -19.57
CA LEU A 19 9.86 24.73 -19.11
C LEU A 19 10.24 23.60 -18.15
N TYR A 20 11.33 22.89 -18.43
CA TYR A 20 11.84 21.84 -17.55
C TYR A 20 12.24 22.38 -16.18
N ILE A 21 12.96 23.50 -16.11
CA ILE A 21 13.40 24.09 -14.85
C ILE A 21 12.18 24.50 -14.01
N GLU A 22 11.22 25.22 -14.61
CA GLU A 22 10.00 25.66 -13.93
C GLU A 22 9.18 24.48 -13.39
N ASN A 23 8.96 23.44 -14.21
CA ASN A 23 8.16 22.28 -13.81
C ASN A 23 8.87 21.34 -12.82
N ARG A 24 10.20 21.42 -12.72
CA ARG A 24 10.97 20.52 -11.83
C ARG A 24 10.79 20.89 -10.36
N THR A 25 10.65 22.18 -10.06
CA THR A 25 10.57 22.75 -8.70
C THR A 25 9.25 22.43 -8.00
N ASP A 26 8.14 22.33 -8.73
CA ASP A 26 6.80 22.31 -8.12
C ASP A 26 6.13 20.92 -8.04
N ALA A 27 6.38 20.05 -9.01
CA ALA A 27 5.48 18.92 -9.32
C ALA A 27 5.27 17.86 -8.22
N PHE A 28 6.31 17.51 -7.46
CA PHE A 28 6.21 16.48 -6.41
C PHE A 28 5.97 17.06 -5.01
N GLN A 29 6.16 18.39 -4.84
CA GLN A 29 5.89 19.04 -3.56
C GLN A 29 4.45 19.58 -3.49
N LEU A 30 3.90 20.10 -4.59
CA LEU A 30 2.58 20.77 -4.59
C LEU A 30 1.35 19.86 -4.75
N SER A 31 1.50 18.56 -5.02
CA SER A 31 0.35 17.64 -5.00
C SER A 31 -0.10 17.27 -3.58
N TYR A 32 0.56 17.81 -2.54
CA TYR A 32 0.37 17.41 -1.15
C TYR A 32 -0.11 18.53 -0.21
N TYR A 33 -0.06 19.81 -0.62
CA TYR A 33 -0.29 20.95 0.28
C TYR A 33 -1.46 21.87 -0.08
N ASP A 34 -2.09 21.73 -1.24
CA ASP A 34 -3.29 22.51 -1.59
C ASP A 34 -4.53 21.61 -1.53
N GLU A 35 -5.17 21.51 -0.37
CA GLU A 35 -6.61 21.26 -0.36
C GLU A 35 -7.31 22.58 -0.72
N PRO A 36 -8.18 22.62 -1.74
CA PRO A 36 -9.13 23.71 -1.85
C PRO A 36 -10.09 23.60 -0.65
N GLU A 37 -10.27 24.70 0.07
CA GLU A 37 -11.28 24.80 1.14
C GLU A 37 -12.68 24.43 0.60
N GLU A 38 -13.21 23.27 0.99
CA GLU A 38 -14.64 22.84 1.01
C GLU A 38 -15.56 23.34 -0.12
N SER A 39 -15.04 23.58 -1.32
CA SER A 39 -15.87 23.85 -2.49
C SER A 39 -16.16 22.50 -3.12
N GLY A 40 -17.42 22.02 -3.04
CA GLY A 40 -17.90 20.69 -3.43
C GLY A 40 -17.69 20.22 -4.89
N ASP A 41 -16.67 20.74 -5.57
CA ASP A 41 -16.14 20.34 -6.87
C ASP A 41 -14.70 19.79 -6.73
N GLU A 42 -14.38 19.13 -5.60
CA GLU A 42 -12.99 18.79 -5.18
C GLU A 42 -12.29 17.68 -5.99
N ASP A 43 -13.00 16.90 -6.81
CA ASP A 43 -12.44 15.68 -7.40
C ASP A 43 -11.59 15.88 -8.68
N ASP A 44 -11.55 17.09 -9.24
CA ASP A 44 -10.93 17.33 -10.58
C ASP A 44 -9.53 17.99 -10.51
N ILE A 45 -9.21 18.73 -9.45
CA ILE A 45 -8.04 19.62 -9.42
C ILE A 45 -6.71 18.85 -9.30
N GLY A 46 -6.70 17.70 -8.62
CA GLY A 46 -5.48 16.92 -8.38
C GLY A 46 -4.98 16.16 -9.62
N GLN A 47 -5.89 15.63 -10.46
CA GLN A 47 -5.52 14.80 -11.61
C GLN A 47 -5.02 15.61 -12.81
N THR A 48 -5.54 16.82 -13.02
CA THR A 48 -5.09 17.70 -14.11
C THR A 48 -3.63 18.13 -13.97
N ARG A 49 -3.11 18.22 -12.75
CA ARG A 49 -1.72 18.69 -12.50
C ARG A 49 -0.67 17.70 -13.01
N TRP A 50 -0.88 16.39 -12.86
CA TRP A 50 0.06 15.37 -13.37
C TRP A 50 0.09 15.33 -14.89
N ALA A 51 -1.08 15.52 -15.49
CA ALA A 51 -1.25 15.70 -16.92
C ALA A 51 -0.73 17.06 -17.45
N ALA A 52 -0.06 17.88 -16.64
CA ALA A 52 0.61 19.09 -17.11
C ALA A 52 2.14 18.97 -17.06
N LEU A 53 2.67 17.89 -16.49
CA LEU A 53 4.09 17.78 -16.18
C LEU A 53 4.95 17.61 -17.43
N PHE A 54 5.99 18.43 -17.48
CA PHE A 54 7.04 18.31 -18.48
C PHE A 54 7.83 16.99 -18.27
N PRO A 55 8.17 16.24 -19.33
CA PRO A 55 7.98 16.54 -20.76
C PRO A 55 6.67 16.00 -21.37
N HIS A 56 5.92 15.14 -20.67
CA HIS A 56 4.97 14.21 -21.28
C HIS A 56 3.72 14.86 -21.87
N CYS A 57 3.10 15.84 -21.21
CA CYS A 57 1.68 16.04 -21.45
C CYS A 57 1.31 17.12 -22.47
N ALA A 58 1.97 18.27 -22.46
CA ALA A 58 1.79 19.27 -23.53
C ALA A 58 2.91 19.18 -24.56
N VAL A 59 4.16 19.21 -24.10
CA VAL A 59 5.30 19.52 -24.97
C VAL A 59 5.65 18.36 -25.89
N ALA A 60 5.86 17.15 -25.37
CA ALA A 60 6.23 16.00 -26.22
C ALA A 60 5.06 15.52 -27.11
N ARG A 61 3.81 15.82 -26.71
CA ARG A 61 2.58 15.48 -27.45
C ARG A 61 2.27 16.44 -28.60
N THR A 62 2.76 17.68 -28.58
CA THR A 62 2.48 18.70 -29.62
C THR A 62 2.74 18.22 -31.05
N CYS A 63 3.98 17.83 -31.36
CA CYS A 63 4.37 17.37 -32.70
C CYS A 63 5.61 16.45 -32.66
N ARG A 64 5.87 15.76 -33.78
CA ARG A 64 7.00 14.81 -33.89
C ARG A 64 8.37 15.49 -33.76
N LEU A 65 8.49 16.75 -34.21
CA LEU A 65 9.75 17.50 -34.12
C LEU A 65 10.11 17.75 -32.65
N TRP A 66 9.16 18.25 -31.85
CA TRP A 66 9.38 18.54 -30.43
C TRP A 66 9.75 17.27 -29.66
N ARG A 67 9.04 16.17 -29.91
CA ARG A 67 9.38 14.87 -29.31
C ARG A 67 10.81 14.43 -29.64
N ARG A 68 11.26 14.56 -30.89
CA ARG A 68 12.64 14.21 -31.29
C ARG A 68 13.68 15.07 -30.57
N ILE A 69 13.43 16.37 -30.44
CA ILE A 69 14.34 17.28 -29.71
C ILE A 69 14.41 16.92 -28.23
N LEU A 70 13.29 16.58 -27.61
CA LEU A 70 13.26 16.15 -26.21
C LEU A 70 13.95 14.79 -26.03
N ALA A 71 13.72 13.82 -26.92
CA ALA A 71 14.28 12.47 -26.83
C ALA A 71 15.82 12.44 -26.89
N VAL A 72 16.45 13.41 -27.55
CA VAL A 72 17.93 13.49 -27.60
C VAL A 72 18.55 14.08 -26.32
N THR A 73 17.74 14.61 -25.40
CA THR A 73 18.20 15.26 -24.16
C THR A 73 17.79 14.43 -22.93
N PRO A 74 18.67 13.55 -22.42
CA PRO A 74 18.30 12.58 -21.39
C PRO A 74 17.81 13.18 -20.08
N ASN A 75 18.32 14.35 -19.71
CA ASN A 75 17.93 15.04 -18.48
C ASN A 75 16.44 15.36 -18.41
N TYR A 76 15.75 15.50 -19.56
CA TYR A 76 14.31 15.73 -19.57
C TYR A 76 13.49 14.48 -19.21
N TRP A 77 14.11 13.30 -19.16
CA TRP A 77 13.45 12.01 -18.98
C TRP A 77 13.92 11.28 -17.72
N ASP A 78 14.53 11.97 -16.76
CA ASP A 78 14.77 11.40 -15.42
C ASP A 78 13.46 11.19 -14.63
N ARG A 79 12.35 11.73 -15.14
CA ARG A 79 10.97 11.50 -14.69
C ARG A 79 10.10 11.09 -15.87
N VAL A 80 9.44 9.94 -15.77
CA VAL A 80 8.55 9.40 -16.78
C VAL A 80 7.18 9.19 -16.16
N ILE A 81 6.15 9.66 -16.85
CA ILE A 81 4.79 9.71 -16.32
C ILE A 81 3.85 9.03 -17.32
N PHE A 82 3.05 8.08 -16.83
CA PHE A 82 2.05 7.38 -17.61
C PHE A 82 0.66 7.56 -17.00
N ASP A 83 -0.27 7.96 -17.86
CA ASP A 83 -1.69 7.90 -17.57
C ASP A 83 -2.28 6.67 -18.26
N LEU A 84 -2.82 5.74 -17.47
CA LEU A 84 -3.44 4.50 -17.94
C LEU A 84 -4.80 4.74 -18.60
N CYS A 85 -5.36 5.95 -18.50
CA CYS A 85 -6.50 6.34 -19.33
C CYS A 85 -6.10 6.44 -20.82
N ASP A 86 -4.82 6.66 -21.11
CA ASP A 86 -4.24 6.64 -22.45
C ASP A 86 -3.49 5.33 -22.75
N ASP A 87 -3.27 5.03 -24.03
CA ASP A 87 -2.37 3.95 -24.44
C ASP A 87 -0.90 4.34 -24.14
N PRO A 88 -0.17 3.59 -23.29
CA PRO A 88 1.23 3.91 -22.96
C PRO A 88 2.20 3.59 -24.10
N THR A 89 1.81 2.77 -25.10
CA THR A 89 2.68 2.24 -26.16
C THR A 89 3.53 3.30 -26.86
N PRO A 90 3.01 4.48 -27.26
CA PRO A 90 3.79 5.51 -27.94
C PRO A 90 4.91 6.14 -27.10
N TRP A 91 4.93 5.86 -25.80
CA TRP A 91 5.81 6.48 -24.80
C TRP A 91 6.73 5.48 -24.13
N LEU A 92 6.66 4.18 -24.43
CA LEU A 92 7.49 3.17 -23.77
C LEU A 92 9.00 3.38 -24.03
N ASP A 93 9.35 3.93 -25.20
CA ASP A 93 10.73 4.30 -25.54
C ASP A 93 11.32 5.38 -24.61
N SER A 94 10.48 6.10 -23.86
CA SER A 94 10.94 7.12 -22.91
C SER A 94 11.83 6.59 -21.80
N PHE A 95 11.68 5.30 -21.43
CA PHE A 95 12.59 4.65 -20.50
C PHE A 95 14.03 4.57 -21.04
N GLY A 96 14.19 4.48 -22.36
CA GLY A 96 15.48 4.50 -23.04
C GLY A 96 16.04 5.92 -23.21
N TRP A 97 15.18 6.93 -23.32
CA TRP A 97 15.60 8.32 -23.56
C TRP A 97 16.39 8.90 -22.38
N SER A 98 16.15 8.44 -21.15
CA SER A 98 16.92 8.85 -19.97
C SER A 98 18.36 8.34 -19.95
N LYS A 99 18.73 7.38 -20.83
CA LYS A 99 20.03 6.69 -20.81
C LYS A 99 20.33 6.19 -19.39
N GLU A 100 21.58 6.23 -18.92
CA GLU A 100 21.98 5.74 -17.59
C GLU A 100 21.59 6.64 -16.41
N LEU A 101 20.72 7.64 -16.62
CA LEU A 101 20.28 8.49 -15.52
C LEU A 101 19.33 7.74 -14.58
N PRO A 102 19.37 8.06 -13.26
CA PRO A 102 18.36 7.59 -12.32
C PRO A 102 16.96 7.97 -12.79
N LEU A 103 16.04 7.01 -12.73
CA LEU A 103 14.70 7.13 -13.26
C LEU A 103 13.66 7.25 -12.14
N GLN A 104 12.69 8.12 -12.31
CA GLN A 104 11.47 8.17 -11.49
C GLN A 104 10.30 7.87 -12.40
N VAL A 105 9.46 6.91 -12.03
CA VAL A 105 8.30 6.52 -12.82
C VAL A 105 7.05 6.79 -12.01
N ALA A 106 6.09 7.51 -12.57
CA ALA A 106 4.77 7.67 -12.01
C ALA A 106 3.74 7.09 -12.98
N VAL A 107 2.82 6.29 -12.46
CA VAL A 107 1.73 5.69 -13.22
C VAL A 107 0.43 6.02 -12.50
N PHE A 108 -0.53 6.60 -13.22
CA PHE A 108 -1.82 6.95 -12.67
C PHE A 108 -2.94 6.62 -13.65
N ASN A 109 -4.20 6.68 -13.22
CA ASN A 109 -5.37 6.61 -14.10
C ASN A 109 -6.23 7.86 -13.92
N SER A 110 -6.35 8.68 -14.98
CA SER A 110 -7.21 9.88 -14.97
C SER A 110 -8.66 9.64 -15.38
N SER A 111 -9.05 8.39 -15.69
CA SER A 111 -10.40 8.10 -16.17
C SER A 111 -11.44 8.64 -15.17
N PRO A 112 -12.31 9.57 -15.59
CA PRO A 112 -13.36 10.10 -14.71
C PRO A 112 -14.40 9.02 -14.41
N ASP A 113 -14.64 8.15 -15.39
CA ASP A 113 -15.61 7.06 -15.34
C ASP A 113 -15.23 6.02 -14.29
N ALA A 114 -13.94 5.71 -14.12
CA ALA A 114 -13.42 4.80 -13.10
C ALA A 114 -13.93 5.09 -11.66
N ARG A 115 -14.38 6.33 -11.39
CA ARG A 115 -14.79 6.80 -10.06
C ARG A 115 -16.29 6.84 -9.82
N CYS A 116 -17.11 6.64 -10.85
CA CYS A 116 -18.56 6.75 -10.72
C CYS A 116 -19.15 5.45 -10.11
N PRO A 117 -19.70 5.49 -8.86
CA PRO A 117 -20.27 4.30 -8.20
C PRO A 117 -21.50 3.73 -8.94
N ASN A 118 -22.04 4.49 -9.90
CA ASN A 118 -23.22 4.13 -10.69
C ASN A 118 -22.87 3.62 -12.10
N ILE A 119 -21.59 3.35 -12.40
CA ILE A 119 -21.24 2.75 -13.68
C ILE A 119 -21.81 1.34 -13.80
N ASN A 120 -22.25 1.00 -15.01
CA ASN A 120 -22.63 -0.35 -15.36
C ASN A 120 -21.46 -1.31 -15.02
N PRO A 121 -21.68 -2.35 -14.18
CA PRO A 121 -20.64 -3.31 -13.82
C PRO A 121 -19.88 -3.93 -15.01
N GLU A 122 -20.54 -4.10 -16.15
CA GLU A 122 -19.91 -4.60 -17.38
C GLU A 122 -18.86 -3.63 -17.93
N LEU A 123 -19.17 -2.33 -17.94
CA LEU A 123 -18.23 -1.28 -18.35
C LEU A 123 -17.09 -1.15 -17.35
N GLN A 124 -17.38 -1.23 -16.04
CA GLN A 124 -16.35 -1.22 -15.01
C GLN A 124 -15.34 -2.36 -15.19
N LYS A 125 -15.85 -3.56 -15.51
CA LYS A 125 -15.02 -4.72 -15.82
C LYS A 125 -14.16 -4.48 -17.06
N GLU A 126 -14.72 -3.95 -18.14
CA GLU A 126 -13.98 -3.61 -19.36
C GLU A 126 -12.86 -2.59 -19.09
N PHE A 127 -13.14 -1.54 -18.30
CA PHE A 127 -12.12 -0.56 -17.89
C PHE A 127 -11.01 -1.20 -17.06
N ALA A 128 -11.34 -2.07 -16.11
CA ALA A 128 -10.36 -2.79 -15.31
C ALA A 128 -9.48 -3.71 -16.16
N GLU A 129 -10.06 -4.45 -17.11
CA GLU A 129 -9.32 -5.32 -18.04
C GLU A 129 -8.39 -4.51 -18.96
N LEU A 130 -8.87 -3.36 -19.46
CA LEU A 130 -8.07 -2.47 -20.31
C LEU A 130 -6.91 -1.84 -19.53
N GLU A 131 -7.17 -1.36 -18.32
CA GLU A 131 -6.14 -0.80 -17.44
C GLU A 131 -5.07 -1.86 -17.11
N LEU A 132 -5.51 -3.08 -16.75
CA LEU A 132 -4.63 -4.21 -16.47
C LEU A 132 -3.71 -4.52 -17.66
N SER A 133 -4.26 -4.54 -18.86
CA SER A 133 -3.52 -4.76 -20.11
C SER A 133 -2.47 -3.67 -20.38
N ARG A 134 -2.84 -2.40 -20.17
CA ARG A 134 -1.94 -1.24 -20.34
C ARG A 134 -0.83 -1.24 -19.31
N MET A 135 -1.16 -1.49 -18.04
CA MET A 135 -0.19 -1.61 -16.98
C MET A 135 0.76 -2.79 -17.22
N HIS A 136 0.26 -3.95 -17.63
CA HIS A 136 1.11 -5.08 -18.00
C HIS A 136 2.12 -4.69 -19.09
N THR A 137 1.65 -4.02 -20.15
CA THR A 137 2.50 -3.52 -21.23
C THR A 137 3.59 -2.58 -20.71
N LEU A 138 3.22 -1.60 -19.87
CA LEU A 138 4.15 -0.69 -19.22
C LEU A 138 5.19 -1.43 -18.38
N MET A 139 4.76 -2.42 -17.59
CA MET A 139 5.64 -3.16 -16.70
C MET A 139 6.65 -4.03 -17.45
N VAL A 140 6.23 -4.67 -18.55
CA VAL A 140 7.15 -5.39 -19.46
C VAL A 140 8.23 -4.46 -19.99
N SER A 141 7.87 -3.25 -20.41
CA SER A 141 8.83 -2.25 -20.90
C SER A 141 9.67 -1.61 -19.81
N LEU A 142 9.15 -1.46 -18.59
CA LEU A 142 9.89 -0.91 -17.45
C LEU A 142 10.94 -1.89 -16.91
N THR A 143 10.67 -3.20 -17.00
CA THR A 143 11.49 -4.27 -16.40
C THR A 143 13.00 -4.13 -16.66
N PRO A 144 13.47 -3.89 -17.90
CA PRO A 144 14.90 -3.71 -18.18
C PRO A 144 15.55 -2.49 -17.52
N HIS A 145 14.74 -1.55 -17.01
CA HIS A 145 15.18 -0.27 -16.45
C HIS A 145 15.00 -0.16 -14.93
N ILE A 146 14.44 -1.21 -14.30
CA ILE A 146 14.11 -1.23 -12.86
C ILE A 146 15.32 -0.94 -11.99
N GLU A 147 16.51 -1.41 -12.35
CA GLU A 147 17.73 -1.20 -11.56
C GLU A 147 18.16 0.27 -11.47
N ARG A 148 17.72 1.10 -12.44
CA ARG A 148 17.98 2.55 -12.44
C ARG A 148 16.82 3.33 -11.81
N CYS A 149 15.70 2.68 -11.51
CA CYS A 149 14.55 3.33 -10.92
C CYS A 149 14.81 3.66 -9.45
N THR A 150 14.82 4.95 -9.13
CA THR A 150 14.92 5.45 -7.76
C THR A 150 13.57 5.50 -7.06
N LEU A 151 12.49 5.64 -7.85
CA LEU A 151 11.12 5.72 -7.37
C LEU A 151 10.18 5.20 -8.45
N ILE A 152 9.29 4.27 -8.08
CA ILE A 152 8.14 3.87 -8.90
C ILE A 152 6.89 4.15 -8.08
N TYR A 153 6.03 5.02 -8.58
CA TYR A 153 4.83 5.50 -7.92
C TYR A 153 3.59 5.07 -8.71
N PHE A 154 2.67 4.36 -8.05
CA PHE A 154 1.38 4.02 -8.62
C PHE A 154 0.27 4.78 -7.91
N PHE A 155 -0.50 5.56 -8.66
CA PHE A 155 -1.61 6.35 -8.16
C PHE A 155 -2.95 5.86 -8.73
N ARG A 156 -3.76 5.22 -7.88
CA ARG A 156 -5.13 4.80 -8.22
C ARG A 156 -5.28 3.96 -9.51
N PRO A 157 -4.48 2.91 -9.75
CA PRO A 157 -4.90 1.91 -10.73
C PRO A 157 -6.18 1.22 -10.22
N LEU A 158 -7.26 1.13 -11.01
CA LEU A 158 -8.44 0.29 -10.74
C LEU A 158 -8.06 -1.16 -10.44
N SER A 159 -6.96 -1.64 -11.02
CA SER A 159 -6.43 -2.98 -10.80
C SER A 159 -5.09 -2.91 -10.10
N LEU A 160 -5.04 -3.31 -8.82
CA LEU A 160 -3.77 -3.57 -8.14
C LEU A 160 -3.08 -4.77 -8.81
N LEU A 161 -2.14 -4.49 -9.72
CA LEU A 161 -1.28 -5.52 -10.28
C LEU A 161 -0.35 -6.07 -9.21
N GLN A 162 -0.36 -7.39 -9.09
CA GLN A 162 0.57 -8.15 -8.26
C GLN A 162 1.91 -8.17 -8.99
N LEU A 163 2.86 -7.34 -8.57
CA LEU A 163 4.17 -7.27 -9.21
C LEU A 163 5.22 -8.01 -8.35
N SER A 164 5.96 -8.91 -8.98
CA SER A 164 7.10 -9.62 -8.38
C SER A 164 8.38 -9.11 -9.03
N PHE A 165 9.30 -8.57 -8.23
CA PHE A 165 10.61 -8.14 -8.70
C PHE A 165 11.71 -8.85 -7.92
N SER A 166 12.79 -9.16 -8.62
CA SER A 166 13.97 -9.78 -8.02
C SER A 166 15.00 -8.75 -7.52
N ASN A 167 14.90 -7.47 -7.94
CA ASN A 167 15.97 -6.48 -7.75
C ASN A 167 15.45 -5.13 -7.20
N THR A 168 16.41 -4.42 -6.60
CA THR A 168 16.55 -3.16 -5.83
C THR A 168 15.62 -1.93 -6.05
N ALA A 169 14.46 -2.03 -6.69
CA ALA A 169 13.58 -0.87 -6.90
C ALA A 169 12.60 -0.63 -5.74
N ARG A 170 12.38 0.65 -5.41
CA ARG A 170 11.39 1.10 -4.42
C ARG A 170 10.01 1.18 -5.07
N LEU A 171 9.08 0.37 -4.58
CA LEU A 171 7.68 0.36 -5.03
C LEU A 171 6.80 1.02 -3.97
N ILE A 172 6.05 2.05 -4.37
CA ILE A 172 5.03 2.68 -3.54
C ILE A 172 3.69 2.50 -4.25
N PHE A 173 2.77 1.81 -3.60
CA PHE A 173 1.38 1.63 -4.05
C PHE A 173 0.47 2.58 -3.27
N THR A 174 -0.48 3.23 -3.94
CA THR A 174 -1.53 4.04 -3.29
C THR A 174 -2.92 3.65 -3.82
N ASN A 175 -3.81 3.31 -2.86
CA ASN A 175 -5.25 2.96 -2.88
C ASN A 175 -6.01 2.75 -4.23
N SER A 176 -6.85 1.71 -4.26
CA SER A 176 -8.04 1.58 -5.13
C SER A 176 -9.24 1.09 -4.30
N SER A 177 -10.29 1.90 -4.11
CA SER A 177 -11.52 1.51 -3.42
C SER A 177 -12.63 1.18 -4.42
N VAL A 178 -12.81 -0.09 -4.76
CA VAL A 178 -14.03 -0.58 -5.41
C VAL A 178 -14.36 -1.96 -4.85
N MET A 179 -15.47 -2.06 -4.10
CA MET A 179 -16.12 -3.34 -3.83
C MET A 179 -17.00 -3.71 -5.03
N GLY A 180 -16.65 -4.79 -5.72
CA GLY A 180 -17.45 -5.45 -6.77
C GLY A 180 -17.39 -6.97 -6.60
N PRO A 181 -18.35 -7.74 -7.17
CA PRO A 181 -18.59 -9.13 -6.77
C PRO A 181 -17.46 -10.06 -7.21
N ALA A 182 -17.09 -10.98 -6.32
CA ALA A 182 -16.00 -11.93 -6.49
C ALA A 182 -16.12 -12.75 -7.79
N ILE A 183 -15.20 -12.51 -8.72
CA ILE A 183 -14.83 -13.47 -9.76
C ILE A 183 -13.67 -14.29 -9.19
N GLN A 184 -13.90 -15.57 -8.91
CA GLN A 184 -12.85 -16.50 -8.50
C GLN A 184 -11.86 -16.73 -9.64
N LEU A 185 -10.70 -16.08 -9.56
CA LEU A 185 -9.47 -16.43 -10.27
C LEU A 185 -8.33 -16.33 -9.26
N ALA A 186 -7.47 -17.35 -9.23
CA ALA A 186 -6.44 -17.59 -8.22
C ALA A 186 -5.71 -16.32 -7.77
N THR A 187 -5.62 -16.11 -6.45
CA THR A 187 -5.03 -14.96 -5.76
C THR A 187 -3.50 -15.08 -5.68
N PRO A 188 -2.68 -14.07 -6.08
CA PRO A 188 -1.24 -14.18 -5.83
C PRO A 188 -0.54 -12.90 -5.33
N SER A 189 -0.45 -12.71 -4.00
CA SER A 189 0.30 -11.69 -3.21
C SER A 189 1.58 -11.02 -3.81
N THR A 190 1.71 -9.69 -3.67
CA THR A 190 2.96 -8.92 -3.87
C THR A 190 4.06 -9.42 -2.93
N THR A 191 5.20 -9.84 -3.48
CA THR A 191 6.30 -10.47 -2.73
C THR A 191 7.57 -9.62 -2.86
N VAL A 192 8.04 -9.01 -1.77
CA VAL A 192 9.33 -8.31 -1.74
C VAL A 192 10.43 -9.30 -1.34
N ARG A 193 11.24 -9.77 -2.30
CA ARG A 193 12.44 -10.62 -2.04
C ARG A 193 13.73 -9.80 -2.14
N GLY A 194 14.45 -9.68 -1.02
CA GLY A 194 15.88 -9.33 -0.97
C GLY A 194 16.27 -7.85 -1.10
N LYS A 195 17.15 -7.41 -0.19
CA LYS A 195 17.93 -6.15 -0.10
C LYS A 195 17.43 -4.96 -0.92
N CYS A 196 16.52 -4.18 -0.34
CA CYS A 196 16.60 -2.72 -0.15
C CYS A 196 15.22 -2.16 0.20
N VAL A 197 15.02 -1.73 1.44
CA VAL A 197 13.99 -0.75 1.80
C VAL A 197 14.74 0.36 2.53
N ASN A 198 14.92 1.51 1.92
CA ASN A 198 15.41 2.70 2.61
C ASN A 198 14.56 3.87 2.11
N PHE A 199 14.21 4.78 3.02
CA PHE A 199 13.50 6.05 2.79
C PHE A 199 12.07 5.98 2.25
N ILE A 200 11.12 5.99 3.18
CA ILE A 200 10.05 7.00 3.22
C ILE A 200 10.67 8.18 3.99
N SER A 201 10.61 9.41 3.49
CA SER A 201 11.27 10.59 4.11
C SER A 201 10.28 11.43 4.92
N ALA A 202 10.72 11.80 6.12
CA ALA A 202 10.22 12.70 7.17
C ALA A 202 9.62 14.08 6.79
N ALA A 203 9.16 14.33 5.56
CA ALA A 203 8.59 15.64 5.20
C ALA A 203 7.08 15.78 5.47
N LEU A 204 6.46 14.84 6.22
CA LEU A 204 4.99 14.65 6.25
C LEU A 204 4.35 14.73 7.64
N LEU A 205 5.05 15.13 8.71
CA LEU A 205 4.56 14.94 10.09
C LEU A 205 4.50 16.22 10.92
N HIS A 206 4.07 17.34 10.35
CA HIS A 206 3.80 18.53 11.17
C HIS A 206 2.34 18.93 11.37
N ASP A 207 1.37 18.40 10.63
CA ASP A 207 -0.03 18.53 11.04
C ASP A 207 -0.96 17.57 10.28
N SER A 208 -1.99 17.09 10.98
CA SER A 208 -3.13 16.25 10.54
C SER A 208 -3.02 14.70 10.67
N ASP A 209 -3.48 14.19 11.82
CA ASP A 209 -3.77 12.76 12.09
C ASP A 209 -4.95 12.18 11.27
N ARG A 210 -5.60 12.97 10.40
CA ARG A 210 -6.81 12.57 9.66
C ARG A 210 -6.61 12.29 8.17
N LEU A 211 -5.58 12.87 7.54
CA LEU A 211 -5.42 12.84 6.08
C LEU A 211 -4.57 11.67 5.56
N LEU A 212 -3.70 11.10 6.41
CA LEU A 212 -2.83 9.97 6.04
C LEU A 212 -3.59 8.68 5.70
N CYS A 213 -4.85 8.54 6.16
CA CYS A 213 -5.68 7.37 5.90
C CYS A 213 -6.06 7.20 4.41
N ARG A 214 -6.11 8.28 3.61
CA ARG A 214 -6.63 8.21 2.22
C ARG A 214 -5.63 7.67 1.19
N PHE A 215 -4.33 7.78 1.46
CA PHE A 215 -3.27 7.51 0.47
C PHE A 215 -2.38 6.32 0.81
N ALA A 216 -2.64 5.66 1.94
CA ALA A 216 -1.85 4.53 2.34
C ALA A 216 -2.12 3.28 1.48
N PRO A 217 -1.11 2.41 1.27
CA PRO A 217 -1.34 1.10 0.70
C PRO A 217 -2.27 0.29 1.61
N ASP A 218 -3.22 -0.43 1.02
CA ASP A 218 -4.12 -1.31 1.78
C ASP A 218 -3.33 -2.44 2.50
N ALA A 219 -2.26 -2.92 1.88
CA ALA A 219 -1.37 -3.90 2.50
C ALA A 219 0.10 -3.66 2.16
N MET A 220 0.97 -3.84 3.16
CA MET A 220 2.41 -4.03 2.96
C MET A 220 2.77 -5.49 3.22
N ILE A 221 3.53 -6.09 2.30
CA ILE A 221 3.90 -7.51 2.36
C ILE A 221 5.42 -7.66 2.35
N PHE A 222 5.94 -8.24 3.41
CA PHE A 222 7.35 -8.59 3.57
C PHE A 222 7.48 -10.10 3.52
N LYS A 223 8.30 -10.62 2.60
CA LYS A 223 8.41 -12.06 2.38
C LYS A 223 9.83 -12.54 2.17
N SER A 224 10.30 -13.39 3.08
CA SER A 224 11.65 -13.99 2.98
C SER A 224 12.76 -12.95 2.86
N CYS A 225 12.68 -11.86 3.63
CA CYS A 225 13.62 -10.75 3.57
C CYS A 225 13.98 -10.23 4.97
N ASP A 226 15.15 -9.60 5.08
CA ASP A 226 15.49 -8.77 6.24
C ASP A 226 14.72 -7.45 6.12
N ILE A 227 14.06 -7.06 7.19
CA ILE A 227 13.30 -5.80 7.26
C ILE A 227 14.19 -4.76 7.94
N PRO A 228 14.57 -3.67 7.25
CA PRO A 228 15.35 -2.61 7.86
C PRO A 228 14.51 -1.82 8.87
N PRO A 229 15.14 -1.14 9.84
CA PRO A 229 14.42 -0.21 10.69
C PRO A 229 13.83 0.92 9.86
N PHE A 230 12.62 1.33 10.20
CA PHE A 230 11.98 2.52 9.67
C PHE A 230 12.18 3.64 10.68
N ASP A 231 12.68 4.78 10.22
CA ASP A 231 12.85 5.97 11.07
C ASP A 231 11.54 6.78 11.16
N ASP A 232 10.70 6.66 10.13
CA ASP A 232 9.47 7.44 9.97
C ASP A 232 8.22 6.57 10.07
N ALA A 233 7.16 7.18 10.61
CA ALA A 233 5.81 6.60 10.62
C ALA A 233 5.34 6.27 9.20
N PHE A 234 4.64 5.16 9.04
CA PHE A 234 3.91 4.86 7.82
C PHE A 234 2.53 4.30 8.14
N PHE A 235 1.58 4.58 7.26
CA PHE A 235 0.23 4.04 7.36
C PHE A 235 0.06 2.90 6.35
N SER A 236 -0.56 1.82 6.79
CA SER A 236 -1.13 0.77 5.93
C SER A 236 -2.18 0.03 6.75
N SER A 237 -3.36 -0.24 6.21
CA SER A 237 -4.38 -1.01 6.95
C SER A 237 -3.82 -2.37 7.38
N LYS A 238 -3.00 -2.99 6.53
CA LYS A 238 -2.50 -4.35 6.73
C LYS A 238 -1.00 -4.49 6.58
N VAL A 239 -0.36 -5.22 7.49
CA VAL A 239 1.02 -5.69 7.34
C VAL A 239 1.03 -7.22 7.33
N ILE A 240 1.65 -7.78 6.30
CA ILE A 240 1.84 -9.22 6.13
C ILE A 240 3.33 -9.54 6.23
N LEU A 241 3.70 -10.38 7.18
CA LEU A 241 5.07 -10.84 7.45
C LEU A 241 5.14 -12.34 7.16
N GLU A 242 5.80 -12.75 6.09
CA GLU A 242 5.87 -14.15 5.67
C GLU A 242 7.33 -14.65 5.61
N ASN A 243 7.63 -15.75 6.30
CA ASN A 243 8.96 -16.38 6.27
C ASN A 243 10.10 -15.40 6.64
N ILE A 244 9.88 -14.51 7.62
CA ILE A 244 10.90 -13.53 8.02
C ILE A 244 11.98 -14.20 8.88
N PRO A 245 13.28 -13.98 8.60
CA PRO A 245 14.38 -14.62 9.34
C PRO A 245 14.33 -14.34 10.85
N ALA A 246 14.73 -15.31 11.66
CA ALA A 246 14.76 -15.18 13.12
C ALA A 246 15.66 -14.03 13.62
N SER A 247 16.63 -13.60 12.82
CA SER A 247 17.54 -12.50 13.12
C SER A 247 16.91 -11.11 12.97
N THR A 248 15.75 -10.99 12.33
CA THR A 248 15.13 -9.70 12.02
C THR A 248 14.43 -9.12 13.25
N ASP A 249 14.74 -7.87 13.61
CA ASP A 249 14.00 -7.14 14.66
C ASP A 249 12.76 -6.46 14.08
N LEU A 250 11.59 -7.04 14.34
CA LEU A 250 10.31 -6.52 13.90
C LEU A 250 9.84 -5.28 14.67
N ARG A 251 10.50 -4.90 15.77
CA ARG A 251 10.09 -3.74 16.57
C ARG A 251 10.19 -2.45 15.79
N GLY A 252 11.21 -2.28 14.95
CA GLY A 252 11.38 -1.06 14.14
C GLY A 252 10.16 -0.80 13.27
N ILE A 253 9.83 -1.76 12.40
CA ILE A 253 8.67 -1.65 11.50
C ILE A 253 7.33 -1.55 12.24
N LEU A 254 7.10 -2.35 13.28
CA LEU A 254 5.85 -2.33 14.04
C LEU A 254 5.71 -1.09 14.94
N HIS A 255 6.82 -0.41 15.24
CA HIS A 255 6.81 0.84 15.99
C HIS A 255 6.45 2.03 15.11
N THR A 256 6.77 1.98 13.82
CA THR A 256 6.42 3.04 12.86
C THR A 256 5.09 2.80 12.15
N TRP A 257 4.58 1.57 12.18
CA TRP A 257 3.35 1.19 11.49
C TRP A 257 2.09 1.70 12.20
N PHE A 258 1.19 2.30 11.41
CA PHE A 258 -0.18 2.64 11.76
C PHE A 258 -1.14 1.82 10.90
N GLY A 259 -1.82 0.85 11.51
CA GLY A 259 -2.75 -0.05 10.84
C GLY A 259 -3.51 -0.94 11.80
N THR A 260 -4.38 -1.77 11.24
CA THR A 260 -5.35 -2.59 11.97
C THR A 260 -5.07 -4.08 11.89
N ASP A 261 -4.46 -4.53 10.79
CA ASP A 261 -4.36 -5.95 10.46
C ASP A 261 -2.90 -6.39 10.45
N LEU A 262 -2.52 -7.29 11.36
CA LEU A 262 -1.21 -7.92 11.35
C LEU A 262 -1.35 -9.41 11.02
N ILE A 263 -0.79 -9.81 9.88
CA ILE A 263 -0.76 -11.20 9.44
C ILE A 263 0.69 -11.68 9.49
N VAL A 264 0.96 -12.74 10.22
CA VAL A 264 2.31 -13.30 10.39
C VAL A 264 2.29 -14.78 10.05
N ARG A 265 3.10 -15.17 9.08
CA ARG A 265 3.20 -16.55 8.60
C ARG A 265 4.63 -17.06 8.68
N SER A 266 4.84 -18.21 9.29
CA SER A 266 6.12 -18.94 9.29
C SER A 266 7.33 -18.08 9.65
N SER A 267 7.17 -17.12 10.57
CA SER A 267 8.17 -16.10 10.85
C SER A 267 8.74 -16.26 12.27
N PRO A 268 9.87 -16.99 12.45
CA PRO A 268 10.42 -17.30 13.78
C PRO A 268 10.84 -16.07 14.61
N CYS A 269 11.05 -14.91 13.99
CA CYS A 269 11.27 -13.65 14.72
C CYS A 269 10.01 -13.15 15.46
N PHE A 270 8.83 -13.63 15.10
CA PHE A 270 7.56 -13.31 15.76
C PHE A 270 7.33 -14.27 16.92
N ASN A 271 7.68 -13.83 18.14
CA ASN A 271 7.73 -14.67 19.33
C ASN A 271 7.11 -13.99 20.57
N ASP A 272 7.09 -14.69 21.71
CA ASP A 272 6.57 -14.18 22.98
C ASP A 272 7.11 -12.82 23.40
N ALA A 273 8.40 -12.54 23.19
CA ALA A 273 9.00 -11.27 23.56
C ALA A 273 8.44 -10.11 22.72
N LEU A 274 8.16 -10.36 21.44
CA LEU A 274 7.52 -9.38 20.57
C LEU A 274 6.04 -9.18 20.90
N LEU A 275 5.29 -10.25 21.22
CA LEU A 275 3.91 -10.12 21.69
C LEU A 275 3.81 -9.33 23.00
N VAL A 276 4.74 -9.55 23.93
CA VAL A 276 4.82 -8.75 25.16
C VAL A 276 5.10 -7.30 24.83
N TRP A 277 6.01 -7.00 23.90
CA TRP A 277 6.27 -5.63 23.47
C TRP A 277 5.06 -4.98 22.75
N LEU A 278 4.37 -5.71 21.87
CA LEU A 278 3.13 -5.26 21.21
C LEU A 278 2.00 -4.97 22.21
N SER A 279 2.06 -5.60 23.38
CA SER A 279 1.09 -5.37 24.46
C SER A 279 1.36 -4.11 25.28
N GLU A 280 2.51 -3.45 25.08
CA GLU A 280 2.86 -2.21 25.77
C GLU A 280 2.30 -0.99 25.04
N ASP A 281 1.93 0.04 25.80
CA ASP A 281 1.37 1.30 25.26
C ASP A 281 2.37 2.08 24.39
N ARG A 282 3.66 1.71 24.44
CA ARG A 282 4.71 2.31 23.61
C ARG A 282 4.70 1.77 22.17
N SER A 283 3.97 0.70 21.90
CA SER A 283 3.78 0.20 20.54
C SER A 283 2.78 1.10 19.79
N ARG A 284 3.15 1.59 18.59
CA ARG A 284 2.21 2.32 17.74
C ARG A 284 1.20 1.42 17.03
N ALA A 285 1.38 0.10 17.11
CA ALA A 285 0.36 -0.92 16.82
C ALA A 285 -0.83 -0.88 17.81
N ARG A 286 -1.23 0.32 18.24
CA ARG A 286 -2.34 0.59 19.15
C ARG A 286 -3.68 0.25 18.50
N PHE A 287 -3.76 0.46 17.20
CA PHE A 287 -4.94 0.19 16.39
C PHE A 287 -5.02 -1.25 15.90
N LEU A 288 -4.14 -2.14 16.38
CA LEU A 288 -4.18 -3.56 16.04
C LEU A 288 -5.50 -4.19 16.51
N THR A 289 -6.36 -4.53 15.55
CA THR A 289 -7.68 -5.11 15.79
C THR A 289 -7.80 -6.52 15.23
N ILE A 290 -7.03 -6.85 14.19
CA ILE A 290 -6.97 -8.17 13.57
C ILE A 290 -5.56 -8.73 13.71
N LEU A 291 -5.45 -9.92 14.27
CA LEU A 291 -4.19 -10.65 14.39
C LEU A 291 -4.36 -12.07 13.83
N ASP A 292 -3.63 -12.36 12.76
CA ASP A 292 -3.57 -13.67 12.12
C ASP A 292 -2.15 -14.23 12.22
N ILE A 293 -2.00 -15.37 12.86
CA ILE A 293 -0.73 -16.02 13.13
C ILE A 293 -0.77 -17.42 12.55
N GLU A 294 0.18 -17.75 11.69
CA GLU A 294 0.27 -19.06 11.06
C GLU A 294 1.70 -19.61 11.22
N ASN A 295 1.83 -20.85 11.69
CA ASN A 295 3.09 -21.60 11.82
C ASN A 295 4.21 -20.82 12.53
N CYS A 296 3.89 -20.17 13.65
CA CYS A 296 4.85 -19.42 14.47
C CYS A 296 5.08 -20.12 15.83
N ASP A 297 5.97 -21.11 15.85
CA ASP A 297 6.16 -22.05 16.98
C ASP A 297 6.72 -21.41 18.27
N SER A 298 7.26 -20.20 18.16
CA SER A 298 7.86 -19.47 19.29
C SER A 298 6.86 -18.67 20.14
N ILE A 299 5.56 -18.88 19.90
CA ILE A 299 4.48 -18.17 20.58
C ILE A 299 3.76 -19.10 21.53
N THR A 300 3.56 -18.64 22.76
CA THR A 300 2.79 -19.33 23.79
C THR A 300 1.43 -18.71 23.98
N ILE A 301 0.45 -19.53 24.37
CA ILE A 301 -0.90 -19.10 24.73
C ILE A 301 -0.86 -18.00 25.81
N LYS A 302 0.03 -18.11 26.80
CA LYS A 302 0.15 -17.13 27.88
C LYS A 302 0.54 -15.74 27.38
N ALA A 303 1.45 -15.65 26.41
CA ALA A 303 1.85 -14.38 25.81
C ALA A 303 0.70 -13.76 25.01
N LEU A 304 -0.03 -14.57 24.26
CA LEU A 304 -1.19 -14.13 23.50
C LEU A 304 -2.33 -13.62 24.40
N GLN A 305 -2.66 -14.35 25.47
CA GLN A 305 -3.62 -13.89 26.48
C GLN A 305 -3.18 -12.56 27.12
N LYS A 306 -1.89 -12.39 27.37
CA LYS A 306 -1.34 -11.16 27.94
C LYS A 306 -1.48 -9.98 26.97
N LEU A 307 -1.23 -10.18 25.67
CA LEU A 307 -1.47 -9.18 24.62
C LEU A 307 -2.93 -8.71 24.62
N ILE A 308 -3.87 -9.66 24.53
CA ILE A 308 -5.31 -9.35 24.44
C ILE A 308 -5.81 -8.62 25.69
N ARG A 309 -5.43 -9.08 26.90
CA ARG A 309 -5.81 -8.41 28.16
C ARG A 309 -5.36 -6.96 28.18
N ARG A 310 -4.13 -6.68 27.74
CA ARG A 310 -3.59 -5.32 27.74
C ARG A 310 -4.25 -4.44 26.69
N LYS A 311 -4.45 -4.94 25.46
CA LYS A 311 -5.15 -4.19 24.41
C LYS A 311 -6.57 -3.84 24.85
N ARG A 312 -7.35 -4.79 25.39
CA ARG A 312 -8.70 -4.51 25.93
C ARG A 312 -8.67 -3.50 27.08
N LYS A 313 -7.68 -3.58 27.98
CA LYS A 313 -7.54 -2.61 29.07
C LYS A 313 -7.29 -1.20 28.54
N SER A 314 -6.46 -1.05 27.50
CA SER A 314 -6.18 0.25 26.87
C SER A 314 -7.43 0.86 26.23
N VAL A 315 -8.36 0.05 25.71
CA VAL A 315 -9.64 0.54 25.18
C VAL A 315 -10.51 1.13 26.28
N ASN A 316 -10.65 0.41 27.39
CA ASN A 316 -11.52 0.83 28.50
C ASN A 316 -11.04 2.10 29.22
N SER A 317 -9.74 2.41 29.17
CA SER A 317 -9.24 3.67 29.75
C SER A 317 -9.59 4.92 28.93
N TYR A 318 -9.96 4.78 27.65
CA TYR A 318 -10.30 5.93 26.80
C TYR A 318 -11.74 6.39 26.97
N SER A 319 -12.64 5.48 27.31
CA SER A 319 -14.07 5.79 27.40
C SER A 319 -14.45 6.57 28.67
N SER A 320 -13.59 6.67 29.68
CA SER A 320 -13.93 7.31 30.95
C SER A 320 -13.63 8.81 31.03
N ASP A 321 -12.74 9.34 30.20
CA ASP A 321 -12.19 10.71 30.39
C ASP A 321 -12.71 11.77 29.40
N ASN A 322 -13.38 11.39 28.30
CA ASN A 322 -13.78 12.33 27.23
C ASN A 322 -15.30 12.37 26.99
N SER A 323 -16.11 12.72 27.99
CA SER A 323 -17.57 12.74 27.86
C SER A 323 -18.18 13.99 27.19
N GLU A 324 -17.37 14.92 26.67
CA GLU A 324 -17.89 16.21 26.13
C GLU A 324 -17.51 16.54 24.67
N GLU A 325 -16.72 15.71 23.97
CA GLU A 325 -16.45 15.89 22.53
C GLU A 325 -17.15 14.79 21.71
N GLU A 326 -18.38 15.11 21.29
CA GLU A 326 -19.37 14.18 20.72
C GLU A 326 -19.08 13.72 19.27
N ASP A 327 -18.01 14.19 18.61
CA ASP A 327 -17.90 14.11 17.14
C ASP A 327 -16.73 13.30 16.58
N VAL A 328 -16.08 12.45 17.38
CA VAL A 328 -15.00 11.58 16.87
C VAL A 328 -15.24 10.14 17.25
N ALA A 329 -16.00 9.44 16.41
CA ALA A 329 -16.12 7.98 16.39
C ALA A 329 -14.78 7.32 15.99
N VAL A 330 -13.72 7.49 16.80
CA VAL A 330 -12.47 6.76 16.65
C VAL A 330 -12.50 5.67 17.69
N TYR A 331 -12.81 4.47 17.24
CA TYR A 331 -12.91 3.29 18.06
C TYR A 331 -11.52 2.70 18.31
N PRO A 332 -10.91 2.86 19.51
CA PRO A 332 -9.92 1.90 19.94
C PRO A 332 -10.69 0.58 20.16
N HIS A 333 -10.69 -0.30 19.18
CA HIS A 333 -11.15 -1.66 19.40
C HIS A 333 -9.99 -2.48 19.97
N GLY A 334 -10.32 -3.43 20.85
CA GLY A 334 -9.35 -4.47 21.19
C GLY A 334 -9.13 -5.35 19.96
N ILE A 335 -8.27 -6.35 20.10
CA ILE A 335 -8.22 -7.43 19.10
C ILE A 335 -9.60 -8.10 19.11
N TYR A 336 -10.36 -7.92 18.03
CA TYR A 336 -11.70 -8.51 17.88
C TYR A 336 -11.65 -9.76 17.02
N MET A 337 -10.69 -9.88 16.11
CA MET A 337 -10.45 -11.06 15.30
C MET A 337 -9.06 -11.63 15.59
N LEU A 338 -9.03 -12.88 16.03
CA LEU A 338 -7.81 -13.63 16.29
C LEU A 338 -7.85 -14.95 15.55
N SER A 339 -6.89 -15.15 14.64
CA SER A 339 -6.64 -16.42 13.96
C SER A 339 -5.27 -16.94 14.38
N VAL A 340 -5.21 -18.19 14.86
CA VAL A 340 -3.95 -18.87 15.16
C VAL A 340 -3.97 -20.27 14.55
N CYS A 341 -3.06 -20.50 13.62
CA CYS A 341 -2.90 -21.76 12.91
C CYS A 341 -1.49 -22.33 13.14
N GLY A 342 -1.36 -23.61 13.48
CA GLY A 342 -0.06 -24.28 13.62
C GLY A 342 -0.12 -25.63 14.32
N ASP A 343 0.91 -26.45 14.13
CA ASP A 343 0.94 -27.84 14.63
C ASP A 343 1.12 -27.94 16.15
N ASP A 344 1.87 -27.02 16.74
CA ASP A 344 2.23 -27.06 18.16
C ASP A 344 1.21 -26.36 19.09
N PHE A 345 0.11 -25.84 18.54
CA PHE A 345 -0.88 -25.07 19.30
C PHE A 345 -1.98 -25.93 19.93
N SER A 346 -1.66 -26.72 20.95
CA SER A 346 -2.72 -27.40 21.72
C SER A 346 -3.38 -26.47 22.74
N LEU A 347 -4.64 -26.12 22.54
CA LEU A 347 -5.45 -25.43 23.54
C LEU A 347 -6.15 -26.39 24.48
N THR A 348 -6.12 -26.10 25.78
CA THR A 348 -7.09 -26.68 26.71
C THR A 348 -8.47 -26.03 26.52
N GLU A 349 -9.55 -26.75 26.84
CA GLU A 349 -10.92 -26.21 26.78
C GLU A 349 -11.07 -24.92 27.60
N LYS A 350 -10.38 -24.85 28.75
CA LYS A 350 -10.36 -23.66 29.60
C LYS A 350 -9.73 -22.45 28.90
N GLU A 351 -8.69 -22.68 28.10
CA GLU A 351 -8.04 -21.60 27.35
C GLU A 351 -8.89 -21.18 26.15
N LEU A 352 -9.51 -22.11 25.44
CA LEU A 352 -10.44 -21.79 24.35
C LEU A 352 -11.61 -20.91 24.84
N ARG A 353 -12.29 -21.33 25.92
CA ARG A 353 -13.36 -20.52 26.55
C ARG A 353 -12.86 -19.16 27.04
N TRP A 354 -11.59 -19.08 27.43
CA TRP A 354 -10.99 -17.80 27.78
C TRP A 354 -10.90 -16.89 26.55
N PHE A 355 -10.46 -17.38 25.39
CA PHE A 355 -10.40 -16.57 24.16
C PHE A 355 -11.78 -16.15 23.68
N GLU A 356 -12.76 -17.08 23.64
CA GLU A 356 -14.15 -16.79 23.22
C GLU A 356 -14.82 -15.70 24.08
N SER A 357 -14.44 -15.59 25.36
CA SER A 357 -14.93 -14.53 26.24
C SER A 357 -14.17 -13.20 26.13
N HIS A 358 -13.02 -13.19 25.44
CA HIS A 358 -12.10 -12.05 25.35
C HIS A 358 -11.78 -11.61 23.93
N VAL A 359 -12.31 -12.24 22.90
CA VAL A 359 -12.17 -11.86 21.48
C VAL A 359 -13.48 -12.26 20.80
N GLU A 360 -13.98 -11.43 19.88
CA GLU A 360 -15.30 -11.62 19.26
C GLU A 360 -15.30 -12.75 18.25
N ASP A 361 -14.29 -12.79 17.39
CA ASP A 361 -14.05 -13.82 16.40
C ASP A 361 -12.72 -14.51 16.67
N VAL A 362 -12.78 -15.81 16.95
CA VAL A 362 -11.63 -16.62 17.35
C VAL A 362 -11.58 -17.87 16.50
N MET A 363 -10.47 -18.04 15.80
CA MET A 363 -10.19 -19.22 15.01
C MET A 363 -8.88 -19.86 15.47
N PHE A 364 -8.95 -21.13 15.87
CA PHE A 364 -7.78 -21.96 16.12
C PHE A 364 -7.85 -23.19 15.21
N ALA A 365 -6.80 -23.41 14.41
CA ALA A 365 -6.73 -24.54 13.48
C ALA A 365 -5.32 -25.18 13.49
N LYS A 366 -5.24 -26.46 13.14
CA LYS A 366 -3.96 -27.10 12.83
C LYS A 366 -3.46 -26.69 11.45
N SER A 367 -2.18 -26.93 11.15
CA SER A 367 -1.58 -26.56 9.86
C SER A 367 -2.26 -27.22 8.65
N ASP A 368 -2.89 -28.39 8.85
CA ASP A 368 -3.67 -29.12 7.84
C ASP A 368 -5.06 -28.50 7.60
N GLY A 369 -5.39 -27.39 8.25
CA GLY A 369 -6.67 -26.70 8.16
C GLY A 369 -7.78 -27.38 8.96
N THR A 370 -7.49 -28.47 9.69
CA THR A 370 -8.50 -29.08 10.57
C THR A 370 -8.72 -28.19 11.79
N PRO A 371 -10.00 -27.87 12.13
CA PRO A 371 -10.30 -27.17 13.36
C PRO A 371 -9.78 -27.97 14.55
N PHE A 372 -9.33 -27.29 15.61
CA PHE A 372 -9.03 -28.01 16.86
C PHE A 372 -10.31 -28.60 17.43
N GLU A 373 -10.43 -29.93 17.40
CA GLU A 373 -11.39 -30.62 18.24
C GLU A 373 -10.91 -30.50 19.70
N PRO A 374 -11.63 -29.79 20.58
CA PRO A 374 -11.29 -29.81 21.99
C PRO A 374 -11.35 -31.26 22.45
N SER A 375 -10.31 -31.74 23.16
CA SER A 375 -10.16 -33.14 23.56
C SER A 375 -11.19 -33.63 24.60
N CYS A 376 -12.32 -32.93 24.75
CA CYS A 376 -13.49 -33.37 25.48
C CYS A 376 -14.60 -33.69 24.47
N SER A 377 -14.78 -34.98 24.22
CA SER A 377 -15.91 -35.54 23.48
C SER A 377 -17.22 -35.29 24.22
N PHE A 378 -17.79 -34.09 24.13
CA PHE A 378 -19.18 -33.76 24.45
C PHE A 378 -19.43 -32.30 24.05
N PHE A 379 -19.82 -32.04 22.79
CA PHE A 379 -20.73 -30.98 22.33
C PHE A 379 -20.65 -30.91 20.79
N GLN A 380 -21.62 -31.51 20.10
CA GLN A 380 -21.97 -31.08 18.75
C GLN A 380 -22.69 -29.74 18.88
N LEU A 381 -22.04 -28.64 18.49
CA LEU A 381 -22.72 -27.37 18.30
C LEU A 381 -23.53 -27.43 17.01
N THR A 382 -24.85 -27.40 17.16
CA THR A 382 -25.81 -27.14 16.09
C THR A 382 -25.55 -25.74 15.55
N VAL A 383 -25.20 -25.66 14.27
CA VAL A 383 -25.24 -24.43 13.48
C VAL A 383 -26.70 -23.97 13.42
N ASN A 384 -27.04 -22.90 14.14
CA ASN A 384 -28.29 -22.18 13.94
C ASN A 384 -28.13 -21.28 12.70
N GLN A 385 -28.51 -21.82 11.54
CA GLN A 385 -29.00 -21.00 10.44
C GLN A 385 -30.46 -20.67 10.76
N ASP A 386 -30.70 -19.45 11.24
CA ASP A 386 -31.90 -18.63 10.96
C ASP A 386 -31.97 -17.47 11.97
N ARG A 387 -31.59 -16.27 11.52
CA ARG A 387 -32.23 -15.00 11.89
C ARG A 387 -31.87 -13.89 10.93
#